data_AF-A0A5C5ZY45-F1
#
_entry.id   AF-A0A5C5ZY45-F1
#
_cell.length_a   1.000
_cell.length_b   1.000
_cell.length_c   1.000
_cell.angle_alpha   90.00
_cell.angle_beta   90.00
_cell.angle_gamma   90.00
#
_symmetry.space_group_name_H-M   'P 1'
#
loop_
_entity.id
_entity.type
_entity.pdbx_description
1 polymer ?
#
loop_
_entity_poly.entity_id
_entity_poly.type
_entity_poly.pdbx_seq_one_letter_code
_entity_poly.pdbx_strand_id
1 'polypeptide(L)'
;MKISVIKAVFRLLAVLLSVSFGLLGNNIACGQDIAKPRYDGSWESLQTMPVPTWFDHGKIGIFIHWGPYSVIGYKKGHRGYAEHVPKLLYAEPDHYYPYMQQRWGATPPEFGYKDIIPEFKAEKWDPDAWAELFADVGAKYVVLTAEHHDGWANWNSELTPWNAVDKGPKRDLVGDLGIAVRKRGLKYAPSYHRERHTGFFAKELYVVHSEPRADIAAEIRRVPAAATLYGPFDLDKAFVDDYVARWKEIQTKYKPDFMWIDDVPIFTRDGNDTRKDPQVFKPEVRYFYDQFRAMITDFMNDAAARGQEVYLNNKGANRNWPDGVGCLEKDNLKLKVIGPKWESCTTFGSSFGYLEGDGYKSVESVIHEMVEVISRNGNFLINIGPKADGTLVPEQVERLRAMGDWLKINGDAIYGTRYWKESEQKDERLAFTTKGKKLYAIKLTKPTKPFTISGTAGWNADQVRAARLLGSELQVHWSMTPSGLQITPPADLGTSEYAWSFEIVTDQEQHHPNSLVTNASKALQGTKNVELEGGK
;
A
#
# COMPACT_ATOMS: atom_id res chain seq x y z
N MET A 1 -34.30 0.44 62.58
CA MET A 1 -35.46 -0.11 61.83
C MET A 1 -34.90 -1.02 60.74
N LYS A 2 -35.35 -2.29 60.78
CA LYS A 2 -35.14 -3.49 59.93
C LYS A 2 -34.24 -3.45 58.67
N ILE A 3 -33.53 -4.50 58.25
CA ILE A 3 -33.14 -5.85 58.73
C ILE A 3 -32.05 -6.30 57.72
N SER A 4 -30.96 -6.88 58.22
CA SER A 4 -29.95 -7.65 57.47
C SER A 4 -30.22 -9.14 57.70
N VAL A 5 -30.07 -9.98 56.66
CA VAL A 5 -30.21 -11.45 56.75
C VAL A 5 -28.91 -12.12 56.27
N ILE A 6 -28.56 -13.19 56.98
CA ILE A 6 -27.27 -13.85 57.17
C ILE A 6 -27.30 -15.31 56.61
N LYS A 7 -26.09 -15.93 56.46
CA LYS A 7 -25.69 -17.37 56.51
C LYS A 7 -25.69 -18.16 55.17
N ALA A 8 -24.79 -19.13 54.88
CA ALA A 8 -23.96 -20.03 55.70
C ALA A 8 -22.73 -20.59 54.89
N VAL A 9 -21.52 -20.70 55.49
CA VAL A 9 -20.82 -21.92 56.03
C VAL A 9 -20.14 -22.84 54.99
N PHE A 10 -18.80 -22.96 55.07
CA PHE A 10 -18.06 -24.17 54.67
C PHE A 10 -17.07 -24.59 55.76
N ARG A 11 -17.12 -25.87 56.13
CA ARG A 11 -16.32 -26.53 57.19
C ARG A 11 -14.99 -27.04 56.63
N LEU A 12 -13.95 -26.88 57.45
CA LEU A 12 -12.66 -27.54 57.39
C LEU A 12 -12.79 -29.02 57.82
N LEU A 13 -12.06 -29.93 57.15
CA LEU A 13 -11.67 -31.21 57.73
C LEU A 13 -10.37 -31.68 57.07
N ALA A 14 -9.33 -31.79 57.89
CA ALA A 14 -8.03 -32.36 57.56
C ALA A 14 -8.01 -33.84 57.95
N VAL A 15 -7.43 -34.69 57.10
CA VAL A 15 -6.86 -35.99 57.52
C VAL A 15 -5.58 -36.23 56.72
N LEU A 16 -4.48 -36.40 57.47
CA LEU A 16 -3.17 -36.86 57.03
C LEU A 16 -3.22 -38.34 56.63
N LEU A 17 -2.54 -38.70 55.54
CA LEU A 17 -1.90 -40.01 55.43
C LEU A 17 -0.62 -39.92 54.59
N SER A 18 0.49 -40.10 55.28
CA SER A 18 1.82 -40.32 54.74
C SER A 18 1.95 -41.74 54.19
N VAL A 19 2.34 -41.90 52.93
CA VAL A 19 3.09 -43.07 52.46
C VAL A 19 4.13 -42.60 51.45
N SER A 20 5.38 -42.60 51.90
CA SER A 20 6.56 -42.54 51.05
C SER A 20 6.99 -43.97 50.75
N PHE A 21 6.89 -44.43 49.50
CA PHE A 21 7.74 -45.49 48.98
C PHE A 21 8.00 -45.23 47.50
N GLY A 22 9.27 -45.07 47.16
CA GLY A 22 9.73 -44.72 45.83
C GLY A 22 9.86 -45.91 44.88
N LEU A 23 10.26 -45.53 43.66
CA LEU A 23 10.76 -46.33 42.53
C LEU A 23 9.70 -47.06 41.69
N LEU A 24 9.32 -46.46 40.56
CA LEU A 24 9.86 -46.80 39.23
C LEU A 24 9.22 -45.91 38.13
N GLY A 25 10.02 -45.61 37.12
CA GLY A 25 9.88 -44.46 36.23
C GLY A 25 8.62 -44.39 35.38
N ASN A 26 8.20 -43.14 35.14
CA ASN A 26 7.99 -42.64 33.79
C ASN A 26 8.02 -41.10 33.81
N ASN A 27 9.13 -40.55 33.35
CA ASN A 27 9.23 -39.15 32.96
C ASN A 27 8.33 -38.93 31.73
N ILE A 28 7.14 -38.37 31.91
CA ILE A 28 6.49 -37.64 30.83
C ILE A 28 6.83 -36.17 31.06
N ALA A 29 8.03 -35.79 30.61
CA ALA A 29 8.31 -34.40 30.34
C ALA A 29 7.45 -34.01 29.14
N CYS A 30 6.35 -33.30 29.38
CA CYS A 30 5.60 -32.63 28.32
C CYS A 30 6.41 -31.41 27.86
N GLY A 31 7.50 -31.67 27.15
CA GLY A 31 8.20 -30.64 26.38
C GLY A 31 7.32 -30.30 25.20
N GLN A 32 6.64 -29.15 25.24
CA GLN A 32 6.19 -28.55 23.99
C GLN A 32 7.45 -28.11 23.24
N ASP A 33 7.81 -28.83 22.19
CA ASP A 33 8.75 -28.35 21.19
C ASP A 33 8.15 -27.05 20.62
N ILE A 34 8.61 -25.91 21.13
CA ILE A 34 8.31 -24.61 20.53
C ILE A 34 8.98 -24.65 19.15
N ALA A 35 8.16 -24.80 18.11
CA ALA A 35 8.63 -24.78 16.74
C ALA A 35 9.52 -23.54 16.53
N LYS A 36 10.74 -23.75 16.06
CA LYS A 36 11.71 -22.68 15.82
C LYS A 36 11.09 -21.65 14.87
N PRO A 37 11.17 -20.33 15.16
CA PRO A 37 10.59 -19.31 14.29
C PRO A 37 11.13 -19.43 12.87
N ARG A 38 10.28 -19.16 11.87
CA ARG A 38 10.63 -19.29 10.44
C ARG A 38 11.73 -18.31 10.03
N TYR A 39 11.70 -17.11 10.60
CA TYR A 39 12.69 -16.07 10.36
C TYR A 39 13.45 -15.76 11.66
N ASP A 40 14.79 -15.72 11.59
CA ASP A 40 15.66 -15.49 12.76
C ASP A 40 15.95 -14.02 13.05
N GLY A 41 15.46 -13.13 12.18
CA GLY A 41 15.60 -11.69 12.26
C GLY A 41 16.79 -11.11 11.51
N SER A 42 17.67 -11.93 10.92
CA SER A 42 18.68 -11.44 9.96
C SER A 42 18.03 -10.96 8.66
N TRP A 43 18.70 -10.03 7.96
CA TRP A 43 18.22 -9.59 6.64
C TRP A 43 18.25 -10.74 5.63
N GLU A 44 19.27 -11.58 5.71
CA GLU A 44 19.45 -12.78 4.89
C GLU A 44 18.27 -13.75 5.06
N SER A 45 17.81 -13.96 6.31
CA SER A 45 16.62 -14.76 6.58
C SER A 45 15.37 -14.10 5.99
N LEU A 46 15.18 -12.79 6.19
CA LEU A 46 14.03 -12.07 5.66
C LEU A 46 13.97 -12.07 4.13
N GLN A 47 15.11 -12.02 3.43
CA GLN A 47 15.17 -12.09 1.96
C GLN A 47 14.67 -13.43 1.39
N THR A 48 14.51 -14.46 2.22
CA THR A 48 13.91 -15.75 1.81
C THR A 48 12.38 -15.75 1.79
N MET A 49 11.74 -14.64 2.18
CA MET A 49 10.29 -14.55 2.18
C MET A 49 9.70 -14.76 0.77
N PRO A 50 8.65 -15.57 0.63
CA PRO A 50 8.01 -15.75 -0.66
C PRO A 50 7.16 -14.52 -0.98
N VAL A 51 7.04 -14.18 -2.26
CA VAL A 51 5.97 -13.31 -2.73
C VAL A 51 4.65 -14.09 -2.61
N PRO A 52 3.64 -13.61 -1.86
CA PRO A 52 2.38 -14.34 -1.72
C PRO A 52 1.63 -14.50 -3.03
N THR A 53 0.92 -15.62 -3.16
CA THR A 53 0.11 -15.90 -4.35
C THR A 53 -0.95 -14.83 -4.58
N TRP A 54 -1.60 -14.37 -3.51
CA TRP A 54 -2.62 -13.31 -3.61
C TRP A 54 -2.07 -11.99 -4.14
N PHE A 55 -0.81 -11.67 -3.84
CA PHE A 55 -0.16 -10.45 -4.31
C PHE A 55 0.34 -10.64 -5.74
N ASP A 56 1.06 -11.74 -6.00
CA ASP A 56 1.63 -11.97 -7.33
C ASP A 56 0.54 -12.19 -8.39
N HIS A 57 -0.50 -12.96 -8.10
CA HIS A 57 -1.60 -13.19 -9.04
C HIS A 57 -2.68 -12.12 -9.00
N GLY A 58 -2.78 -11.37 -7.89
CA GLY A 58 -3.85 -10.41 -7.69
C GLY A 58 -3.71 -9.14 -8.51
N LYS A 59 -2.47 -8.71 -8.78
CA LYS A 59 -2.05 -7.58 -9.64
C LYS A 59 -2.55 -6.18 -9.27
N ILE A 60 -3.79 -6.03 -8.82
CA ILE A 60 -4.48 -4.75 -8.69
C ILE A 60 -4.95 -4.56 -7.25
N GLY A 61 -4.59 -3.42 -6.67
CA GLY A 61 -5.04 -3.00 -5.36
C GLY A 61 -5.63 -1.59 -5.36
N ILE A 62 -6.41 -1.28 -4.33
CA ILE A 62 -6.90 0.08 -4.05
C ILE A 62 -6.13 0.64 -2.87
N PHE A 63 -5.56 1.83 -3.03
CA PHE A 63 -5.03 2.62 -1.92
C PHE A 63 -6.01 3.73 -1.55
N ILE A 64 -6.08 4.08 -0.28
CA ILE A 64 -6.99 5.10 0.23
C ILE A 64 -6.22 6.00 1.17
N HIS A 65 -6.02 7.26 0.77
CA HIS A 65 -5.53 8.32 1.64
C HIS A 65 -6.70 9.14 2.14
N TRP A 66 -7.05 8.90 3.40
CA TRP A 66 -8.20 9.51 4.03
C TRP A 66 -7.90 9.84 5.48
N GLY A 67 -8.22 11.05 5.90
CA GLY A 67 -7.95 11.55 7.25
C GLY A 67 -8.37 13.01 7.37
N PRO A 68 -8.01 13.70 8.46
CA PRO A 68 -8.47 15.07 8.69
C PRO A 68 -7.97 16.07 7.63
N TYR A 69 -6.85 15.79 6.96
CA TYR A 69 -6.42 16.55 5.78
C TYR A 69 -7.46 16.56 4.64
N SER A 70 -8.36 15.57 4.55
CA SER A 70 -9.50 15.59 3.60
C SER A 70 -10.53 16.66 3.93
N VAL A 71 -10.56 17.21 5.15
CA VAL A 71 -11.38 18.39 5.49
C VAL A 71 -10.83 19.61 4.75
N ILE A 72 -9.51 19.78 4.77
CA ILE A 72 -8.85 20.92 4.13
C ILE A 72 -9.13 20.88 2.62
N GLY A 73 -8.95 19.73 1.97
CA GLY A 73 -9.36 19.52 0.58
C GLY A 73 -8.76 20.50 -0.44
N TYR A 74 -7.71 21.23 -0.05
CA TYR A 74 -7.17 22.35 -0.79
C TYR A 74 -5.65 22.38 -0.65
N LYS A 75 -4.96 22.65 -1.75
CA LYS A 75 -3.53 22.92 -1.77
C LYS A 75 -3.25 24.13 -2.67
N LYS A 76 -2.32 24.99 -2.25
CA LYS A 76 -1.78 26.08 -3.08
C LYS A 76 -1.37 25.56 -4.46
N GLY A 77 -1.90 26.21 -5.50
CA GLY A 77 -1.69 25.84 -6.90
C GLY A 77 -2.62 24.73 -7.44
N HIS A 78 -3.56 24.22 -6.65
CA HIS A 78 -4.54 23.19 -7.03
C HIS A 78 -3.92 21.93 -7.63
N ARG A 79 -2.71 21.56 -7.17
CA ARG A 79 -1.98 20.38 -7.63
C ARG A 79 -1.01 19.86 -6.57
N GLY A 80 -0.89 18.54 -6.48
CA GLY A 80 0.03 17.82 -5.60
C GLY A 80 -0.61 17.47 -4.25
N TYR A 81 0.21 16.93 -3.35
CA TYR A 81 -0.21 16.22 -2.12
C TYR A 81 -0.98 17.09 -1.12
N ALA A 82 -2.31 16.98 -1.14
CA ALA A 82 -3.20 17.66 -0.22
C ALA A 82 -3.06 17.10 1.21
N GLU A 83 -2.70 15.83 1.35
CA GLU A 83 -2.35 15.17 2.61
C GLU A 83 -1.11 15.77 3.30
N HIS A 84 -0.30 16.56 2.58
CA HIS A 84 0.81 17.35 3.15
C HIS A 84 0.40 18.75 3.61
N VAL A 85 -0.82 19.20 3.30
CA VAL A 85 -1.24 20.57 3.64
C VAL A 85 -1.26 20.83 5.15
N PRO A 86 -1.53 19.88 6.06
CA PRO A 86 -1.42 20.16 7.50
C PRO A 86 -0.07 20.76 7.91
N LYS A 87 1.07 20.28 7.37
CA LYS A 87 2.37 20.94 7.61
C LYS A 87 2.50 22.29 6.89
N LEU A 88 1.95 22.39 5.67
CA LEU A 88 2.06 23.60 4.85
C LEU A 88 1.27 24.77 5.42
N LEU A 89 0.20 24.53 6.18
CA LEU A 89 -0.51 25.57 6.93
C LEU A 89 0.47 26.44 7.75
N TYR A 90 1.49 25.79 8.32
CA TYR A 90 2.52 26.43 9.17
C TYR A 90 3.83 26.73 8.45
N ALA A 91 4.12 26.05 7.34
CA ALA A 91 5.34 26.26 6.57
C ALA A 91 5.24 27.42 5.57
N GLU A 92 4.02 27.74 5.12
CA GLU A 92 3.74 28.82 4.17
C GLU A 92 2.62 29.75 4.69
N PRO A 93 2.82 30.40 5.86
CA PRO A 93 1.77 31.19 6.52
C PRO A 93 1.25 32.34 5.63
N ASP A 94 2.11 32.97 4.83
CA ASP A 94 1.73 34.05 3.90
C ASP A 94 0.61 33.65 2.92
N HIS A 95 0.53 32.35 2.58
CA HIS A 95 -0.52 31.82 1.74
C HIS A 95 -1.67 31.24 2.56
N TYR A 96 -1.36 30.39 3.54
CA TYR A 96 -2.38 29.60 4.21
C TYR A 96 -3.10 30.34 5.33
N TYR A 97 -2.53 31.37 5.95
CA TYR A 97 -3.24 32.14 6.98
C TYR A 97 -4.37 32.97 6.39
N PRO A 98 -4.21 33.70 5.27
CA PRO A 98 -5.35 34.34 4.60
C PRO A 98 -6.45 33.35 4.21
N TYR A 99 -6.06 32.17 3.71
CA TYR A 99 -7.00 31.09 3.39
C TYR A 99 -7.75 30.59 4.65
N MET A 100 -7.02 30.36 5.75
CA MET A 100 -7.62 29.91 7.00
C MET A 100 -8.54 30.96 7.61
N GLN A 101 -8.13 32.23 7.58
CA GLN A 101 -8.94 33.36 8.02
C GLN A 101 -10.23 33.47 7.20
N GLN A 102 -10.16 33.26 5.88
CA GLN A 102 -11.35 33.29 5.02
C GLN A 102 -12.29 32.12 5.32
N ARG A 103 -11.76 30.91 5.54
CA ARG A 103 -12.57 29.69 5.67
C ARG A 103 -13.10 29.46 7.09
N TRP A 104 -12.25 29.65 8.10
CA TRP A 104 -12.56 29.37 9.51
C TRP A 104 -12.67 30.63 10.37
N GLY A 105 -12.36 31.81 9.84
CA GLY A 105 -12.43 33.06 10.60
C GLY A 105 -11.30 33.24 11.62
N ALA A 106 -10.29 32.34 11.62
CA ALA A 106 -9.17 32.38 12.55
C ALA A 106 -7.93 31.69 11.94
N THR A 107 -6.77 31.99 12.52
CA THR A 107 -5.46 31.46 12.12
C THR A 107 -4.67 31.01 13.35
N PRO A 108 -3.53 30.31 13.17
CA PRO A 108 -2.65 30.01 14.28
C PRO A 108 -2.13 31.30 14.97
N PRO A 109 -1.84 31.24 16.28
CA PRO A 109 -1.99 30.07 17.16
C PRO A 109 -3.39 29.92 17.79
N GLU A 110 -4.33 30.82 17.52
CA GLU A 110 -5.70 30.74 18.05
C GLU A 110 -6.48 29.55 17.48
N PHE A 111 -6.28 29.24 16.19
CA PHE A 111 -6.93 28.15 15.48
C PHE A 111 -5.95 27.45 14.52
N GLY A 112 -5.83 26.13 14.63
CA GLY A 112 -4.85 25.33 13.88
C GLY A 112 -5.38 23.98 13.44
N TYR A 113 -4.48 23.11 12.99
CA TYR A 113 -4.83 21.78 12.48
C TYR A 113 -5.64 20.96 13.50
N LYS A 114 -5.27 21.02 14.79
CA LYS A 114 -6.01 20.37 15.88
C LYS A 114 -7.50 20.76 15.92
N ASP A 115 -7.83 21.97 15.49
CA ASP A 115 -9.19 22.54 15.52
C ASP A 115 -9.97 22.25 14.23
N ILE A 116 -9.28 21.82 13.17
CA ILE A 116 -9.87 21.34 11.91
C ILE A 116 -10.32 19.88 12.06
N ILE A 117 -9.60 19.08 12.86
CA ILE A 117 -9.87 17.63 13.07
C ILE A 117 -11.35 17.31 13.37
N PRO A 118 -12.07 18.05 14.22
CA PRO A 118 -13.49 17.75 14.52
C PRO A 118 -14.44 17.80 13.32
N GLU A 119 -14.04 18.42 12.20
CA GLU A 119 -14.83 18.41 10.95
C GLU A 119 -14.68 17.09 10.16
N PHE A 120 -13.70 16.26 10.51
CA PHE A 120 -13.54 14.92 9.94
C PHE A 120 -14.54 13.96 10.60
N LYS A 121 -15.75 13.91 10.05
CA LYS A 121 -16.88 13.18 10.66
C LYS A 121 -17.19 11.84 10.04
N ALA A 122 -16.79 11.59 8.78
CA ALA A 122 -17.15 10.38 8.04
C ALA A 122 -18.68 10.06 8.07
N GLU A 123 -19.53 11.09 8.17
CA GLU A 123 -20.95 10.95 8.49
C GLU A 123 -21.80 10.27 7.40
N LYS A 124 -21.28 10.17 6.18
CA LYS A 124 -21.89 9.46 5.04
C LYS A 124 -21.08 8.22 4.64
N TRP A 125 -20.15 7.79 5.47
CA TRP A 125 -19.27 6.69 5.15
C TRP A 125 -19.95 5.33 5.32
N ASP A 126 -19.95 4.56 4.23
CA ASP A 126 -20.40 3.18 4.20
C ASP A 126 -19.24 2.26 3.76
N PRO A 127 -18.62 1.51 4.70
CA PRO A 127 -17.53 0.60 4.37
C PRO A 127 -17.97 -0.60 3.53
N ASP A 128 -19.23 -1.08 3.65
CA ASP A 128 -19.74 -2.18 2.83
C ASP A 128 -19.90 -1.72 1.37
N ALA A 129 -20.36 -0.49 1.13
CA ALA A 129 -20.47 0.09 -0.21
C ALA A 129 -19.10 0.33 -0.86
N TRP A 130 -18.10 0.78 -0.09
CA TRP A 130 -16.72 0.88 -0.58
C TRP A 130 -16.17 -0.50 -0.93
N ALA A 131 -16.29 -1.48 -0.04
CA ALA A 131 -15.81 -2.84 -0.28
C ALA A 131 -16.48 -3.50 -1.49
N GLU A 132 -17.79 -3.27 -1.68
CA GLU A 132 -18.52 -3.72 -2.87
C GLU A 132 -17.94 -3.11 -4.14
N LEU A 133 -17.79 -1.79 -4.19
CA LEU A 133 -17.17 -1.12 -5.34
C LEU A 133 -15.79 -1.69 -5.65
N PHE A 134 -14.93 -1.86 -4.65
CA PHE A 134 -13.56 -2.36 -4.86
C PHE A 134 -13.54 -3.79 -5.39
N ALA A 135 -14.44 -4.65 -4.91
CA ALA A 135 -14.58 -6.00 -5.42
C ALA A 135 -15.12 -6.02 -6.86
N ASP A 136 -16.14 -5.19 -7.16
CA ASP A 136 -16.78 -5.10 -8.47
C ASP A 136 -15.83 -4.62 -9.57
N VAL A 137 -14.90 -3.72 -9.23
CA VAL A 137 -13.88 -3.23 -10.17
C VAL A 137 -12.68 -4.18 -10.29
N GLY A 138 -12.72 -5.32 -9.58
CA GLY A 138 -11.76 -6.41 -9.72
C GLY A 138 -10.53 -6.34 -8.82
N ALA A 139 -10.42 -5.34 -7.93
CA ALA A 139 -9.30 -5.26 -7.00
C ALA A 139 -9.16 -6.54 -6.18
N LYS A 140 -7.95 -6.83 -5.70
CA LYS A 140 -7.64 -8.03 -4.91
C LYS A 140 -7.13 -7.72 -3.51
N TYR A 141 -6.70 -6.48 -3.29
CA TYR A 141 -6.28 -6.00 -1.99
C TYR A 141 -6.62 -4.52 -1.82
N VAL A 142 -6.83 -4.10 -0.58
CA VAL A 142 -7.13 -2.72 -0.21
C VAL A 142 -6.16 -2.28 0.88
N VAL A 143 -5.57 -1.11 0.67
CA VAL A 143 -4.67 -0.44 1.60
C VAL A 143 -5.33 0.86 2.06
N LEU A 144 -5.50 1.06 3.36
CA LEU A 144 -6.05 2.30 3.94
C LEU A 144 -4.99 2.95 4.83
N THR A 145 -4.77 4.25 4.70
CA THR A 145 -3.93 5.01 5.64
C THR A 145 -4.45 4.88 7.06
N ALA A 146 -3.77 4.10 7.89
CA ALA A 146 -4.08 3.95 9.31
C ALA A 146 -3.61 5.18 10.08
N GLU A 147 -2.38 5.61 9.83
CA GLU A 147 -1.84 6.90 10.27
C GLU A 147 -0.94 7.43 9.15
N HIS A 148 -1.19 8.68 8.76
CA HIS A 148 -0.33 9.41 7.82
C HIS A 148 0.75 10.18 8.62
N HIS A 149 1.46 11.11 7.99
CA HIS A 149 2.52 11.88 8.66
C HIS A 149 2.02 12.89 9.71
N ASP A 150 0.70 13.12 9.78
CA ASP A 150 0.06 14.19 10.54
C ASP A 150 -0.23 13.84 12.01
N GLY A 151 0.14 12.63 12.46
CA GLY A 151 -0.02 12.19 13.85
C GLY A 151 -1.43 11.72 14.20
N TRP A 152 -2.31 11.59 13.21
CA TRP A 152 -3.69 11.15 13.36
C TRP A 152 -3.85 9.66 13.11
N ALA A 153 -4.49 8.95 14.05
CA ALA A 153 -4.82 7.53 13.92
C ALA A 153 -6.28 7.32 13.48
N ASN A 154 -6.49 6.67 12.33
CA ASN A 154 -7.83 6.30 11.83
C ASN A 154 -8.46 5.09 12.53
N TRP A 155 -7.79 4.52 13.52
CA TRP A 155 -8.26 3.35 14.27
C TRP A 155 -8.53 3.70 15.74
N ASN A 156 -9.17 2.79 16.48
CA ASN A 156 -9.32 2.96 17.93
C ASN A 156 -7.97 2.71 18.61
N SER A 157 -7.15 3.72 18.87
CA SER A 157 -5.82 3.55 19.48
C SER A 157 -5.82 3.80 20.98
N GLU A 158 -5.22 2.91 21.75
CA GLU A 158 -4.98 3.10 23.19
C GLU A 158 -3.72 3.96 23.47
N LEU A 159 -2.92 4.23 22.43
CA LEU A 159 -1.61 4.91 22.54
C LEU A 159 -1.67 6.41 22.24
N THR A 160 -2.76 6.88 21.63
CA THR A 160 -2.98 8.30 21.35
C THR A 160 -4.46 8.66 21.41
N PRO A 161 -4.85 9.77 22.07
CA PRO A 161 -6.22 10.26 22.00
C PRO A 161 -6.52 10.96 20.65
N TRP A 162 -5.51 11.16 19.80
CA TRP A 162 -5.67 11.75 18.47
C TRP A 162 -6.04 10.68 17.46
N ASN A 163 -7.22 10.12 17.67
CA ASN A 163 -7.73 9.02 16.87
C ASN A 163 -9.21 9.18 16.49
N ALA A 164 -9.64 8.40 15.49
CA ALA A 164 -10.97 8.47 14.90
C ALA A 164 -12.11 8.15 15.88
N VAL A 165 -11.87 7.37 16.93
CA VAL A 165 -12.87 7.05 17.95
C VAL A 165 -12.95 8.15 19.00
N ASP A 166 -11.82 8.63 19.50
CA ASP A 166 -11.79 9.59 20.61
C ASP A 166 -12.12 11.02 20.18
N LYS A 167 -11.74 11.44 18.97
CA LYS A 167 -11.86 12.85 18.55
C LYS A 167 -12.60 13.08 17.25
N GLY A 168 -12.62 12.09 16.35
CA GLY A 168 -13.15 12.24 15.00
C GLY A 168 -14.54 11.60 14.85
N PRO A 169 -14.75 10.73 13.85
CA PRO A 169 -16.02 10.09 13.52
C PRO A 169 -16.71 9.27 14.63
N LYS A 170 -16.04 9.04 15.77
CA LYS A 170 -16.49 8.13 16.83
C LYS A 170 -16.59 6.69 16.33
N ARG A 171 -15.70 6.31 15.42
CA ARG A 171 -15.74 5.05 14.68
C ARG A 171 -14.34 4.55 14.35
N ASP A 172 -14.10 3.24 14.49
CA ASP A 172 -12.86 2.60 14.08
C ASP A 172 -12.87 2.38 12.56
N LEU A 173 -12.31 3.33 11.81
CA LEU A 173 -12.35 3.32 10.35
C LEU A 173 -11.51 2.17 9.76
N VAL A 174 -10.39 1.86 10.41
CA VAL A 174 -9.50 0.76 10.00
C VAL A 174 -10.18 -0.58 10.25
N GLY A 175 -10.76 -0.78 11.43
CA GLY A 175 -11.47 -2.01 11.78
C GLY A 175 -12.66 -2.28 10.88
N ASP A 176 -13.55 -1.30 10.72
CA ASP A 176 -14.79 -1.45 9.98
C ASP A 176 -14.55 -1.69 8.49
N LEU A 177 -13.60 -0.97 7.88
CA LEU A 177 -13.25 -1.23 6.48
C LEU A 177 -12.62 -2.62 6.33
N GLY A 178 -11.72 -3.00 7.24
CA GLY A 178 -11.08 -4.32 7.21
C GLY A 178 -12.08 -5.48 7.27
N ILE A 179 -13.16 -5.34 8.05
CA ILE A 179 -14.26 -6.30 8.11
C ILE A 179 -15.00 -6.36 6.76
N ALA A 180 -15.43 -5.21 6.23
CA ALA A 180 -16.19 -5.12 4.99
C ALA A 180 -15.41 -5.66 3.77
N VAL A 181 -14.13 -5.29 3.66
CA VAL A 181 -13.23 -5.72 2.57
C VAL A 181 -13.02 -7.24 2.61
N ARG A 182 -12.77 -7.82 3.79
CA ARG A 182 -12.58 -9.27 3.94
C ARG A 182 -13.85 -10.06 3.69
N LYS A 183 -15.02 -9.53 4.04
CA LYS A 183 -16.33 -10.12 3.71
C LYS A 183 -16.54 -10.26 2.19
N ARG A 184 -15.86 -9.44 1.38
CA ARG A 184 -15.82 -9.54 -0.09
C ARG A 184 -14.66 -10.41 -0.63
N GLY A 185 -13.91 -11.08 0.25
CA GLY A 185 -12.79 -11.94 -0.13
C GLY A 185 -11.51 -11.19 -0.52
N LEU A 186 -11.46 -9.88 -0.27
CA LEU A 186 -10.30 -9.05 -0.58
C LEU A 186 -9.27 -9.10 0.56
N LYS A 187 -8.00 -8.94 0.20
CA LYS A 187 -6.90 -8.78 1.16
C LYS A 187 -6.88 -7.36 1.71
N TYR A 188 -6.42 -7.18 2.95
CA TYR A 188 -6.53 -5.89 3.62
C TYR A 188 -5.27 -5.50 4.40
N ALA A 189 -4.92 -4.21 4.32
CA ALA A 189 -3.79 -3.64 5.01
C ALA A 189 -4.05 -2.19 5.48
N PRO A 190 -3.87 -1.90 6.76
CA PRO A 190 -3.69 -0.53 7.23
C PRO A 190 -2.24 -0.10 6.93
N SER A 191 -2.03 0.95 6.13
CA SER A 191 -0.70 1.51 5.90
C SER A 191 -0.29 2.46 7.02
N TYR A 192 1.01 2.54 7.28
CA TYR A 192 1.56 3.27 8.42
C TYR A 192 2.71 4.18 7.99
N HIS A 193 2.55 5.48 8.19
CA HIS A 193 3.42 6.52 7.63
C HIS A 193 3.99 7.47 8.71
N ARG A 194 4.14 6.98 9.94
CA ARG A 194 4.54 7.80 11.09
C ARG A 194 6.03 8.18 11.08
N GLU A 195 6.85 7.53 10.27
CA GLU A 195 8.32 7.70 10.21
C GLU A 195 8.78 9.11 9.82
N ARG A 196 7.90 9.93 9.21
CA ARG A 196 8.17 11.34 8.91
C ARG A 196 7.64 12.32 9.96
N HIS A 197 6.90 11.83 10.95
CA HIS A 197 6.10 12.66 11.85
C HIS A 197 6.93 13.64 12.67
N THR A 198 8.12 13.23 13.14
CA THR A 198 8.97 14.07 14.02
C THR A 198 9.37 15.40 13.39
N GLY A 199 9.51 15.45 12.07
CA GLY A 199 9.78 16.68 11.33
C GLY A 199 8.52 17.39 10.83
N PHE A 200 7.36 16.74 10.79
CA PHE A 200 6.22 17.18 9.97
C PHE A 200 5.69 18.55 10.40
N PHE A 201 5.58 18.81 11.71
CA PHE A 201 5.21 20.12 12.28
C PHE A 201 6.42 20.92 12.83
N ALA A 202 7.64 20.48 12.51
CA ALA A 202 8.87 21.04 13.02
C ALA A 202 9.49 22.09 12.05
N LYS A 203 10.51 22.79 12.52
CA LYS A 203 11.30 23.75 11.72
C LYS A 203 12.10 23.04 10.64
N GLU A 204 12.70 21.91 10.98
CA GLU A 204 13.58 21.14 10.10
C GLU A 204 13.01 19.74 9.87
N LEU A 205 12.98 19.31 8.61
CA LEU A 205 12.51 17.98 8.23
C LEU A 205 13.69 17.00 8.21
N TYR A 206 13.43 15.77 8.63
CA TYR A 206 14.36 14.64 8.49
C TYR A 206 15.70 14.82 9.21
N VAL A 207 15.63 15.38 10.41
CA VAL A 207 16.74 15.48 11.38
C VAL A 207 16.37 14.73 12.65
N VAL A 208 17.36 14.22 13.39
CA VAL A 208 17.13 13.51 14.67
C VAL A 208 16.55 14.45 15.72
N HIS A 209 17.01 15.70 15.76
CA HIS A 209 16.52 16.71 16.69
C HIS A 209 15.99 17.90 15.90
N SER A 210 14.72 18.22 16.11
CA SER A 210 14.11 19.42 15.59
C SER A 210 13.37 20.17 16.69
N GLU A 211 12.98 21.39 16.38
CA GLU A 211 12.12 22.18 17.25
C GLU A 211 10.77 22.40 16.58
N PRO A 212 9.66 22.51 17.35
CA PRO A 212 8.39 22.92 16.79
C PRO A 212 8.51 24.28 16.09
N ARG A 213 7.71 24.49 15.05
CA ARG A 213 7.47 25.84 14.51
C ARG A 213 6.91 26.74 15.61
N ALA A 214 7.17 28.05 15.52
CA ALA A 214 6.77 29.01 16.56
C ALA A 214 5.26 28.96 16.87
N ASP A 215 4.43 28.87 15.82
CA ASP A 215 2.98 28.80 15.95
C ASP A 215 2.51 27.46 16.52
N ILE A 216 3.16 26.34 16.15
CA ILE A 216 2.91 25.03 16.75
C ILE A 216 3.25 25.05 18.24
N ALA A 217 4.40 25.63 18.62
CA ALA A 217 4.78 25.76 20.02
C ALA A 217 3.79 26.64 20.79
N ALA A 218 3.27 27.71 20.17
CA ALA A 218 2.24 28.57 20.75
C ALA A 218 0.89 27.83 20.89
N GLU A 219 0.50 27.04 19.91
CA GLU A 219 -0.69 26.18 19.99
C GLU A 219 -0.58 25.15 21.11
N ILE A 220 0.57 24.50 21.26
CA ILE A 220 0.82 23.54 22.36
C ILE A 220 0.73 24.25 23.71
N ARG A 221 1.28 25.48 23.85
CA ARG A 221 1.13 26.26 25.10
C ARG A 221 -0.33 26.58 25.41
N ARG A 222 -1.15 26.85 24.40
CA ARG A 222 -2.57 27.16 24.55
C ARG A 222 -3.41 25.91 24.82
N VAL A 223 -3.07 24.80 24.16
CA VAL A 223 -3.76 23.51 24.25
C VAL A 223 -2.71 22.39 24.47
N PRO A 224 -2.26 22.17 25.72
CA PRO A 224 -1.20 21.20 26.02
C PRO A 224 -1.49 19.78 25.52
N ALA A 225 -2.76 19.38 25.45
CA ALA A 225 -3.17 18.09 24.92
C ALA A 225 -2.84 17.88 23.43
N ALA A 226 -2.57 18.94 22.66
CA ALA A 226 -2.16 18.86 21.26
C ALA A 226 -0.67 18.52 21.08
N ALA A 227 0.12 18.48 22.15
CA ALA A 227 1.53 18.11 22.07
C ALA A 227 1.74 16.72 21.41
N THR A 228 0.89 15.75 21.72
CA THR A 228 0.98 14.38 21.18
C THR A 228 0.39 14.22 19.78
N LEU A 229 -0.30 15.24 19.26
CA LEU A 229 -0.70 15.32 17.85
C LEU A 229 0.45 15.85 17.00
N TYR A 230 1.09 16.93 17.47
CA TYR A 230 2.09 17.64 16.67
C TYR A 230 3.49 17.05 16.77
N GLY A 231 3.81 16.43 17.91
CA GLY A 231 5.12 15.87 18.21
C GLY A 231 5.11 14.35 18.41
N PRO A 232 6.23 13.77 18.83
CA PRO A 232 7.45 14.47 19.31
C PRO A 232 8.22 15.14 18.17
N PHE A 233 9.15 16.04 18.50
CA PHE A 233 10.03 16.72 17.52
C PHE A 233 11.45 16.13 17.50
N ASP A 234 11.66 15.09 18.29
CA ASP A 234 12.89 14.33 18.39
C ASP A 234 12.63 12.89 17.95
N LEU A 235 13.54 12.34 17.15
CA LEU A 235 13.65 10.91 16.90
C LEU A 235 14.53 10.32 18.01
N ASP A 236 13.94 10.13 19.18
CA ASP A 236 14.59 9.49 20.31
C ASP A 236 14.09 8.05 20.51
N LYS A 237 14.60 7.38 21.55
CA LYS A 237 14.16 6.03 21.87
C LYS A 237 12.65 5.95 22.17
N ALA A 238 12.07 6.95 22.83
CA ALA A 238 10.66 6.94 23.19
C ALA A 238 9.75 7.04 21.97
N PHE A 239 10.12 7.87 20.98
CA PHE A 239 9.44 7.92 19.69
C PHE A 239 9.52 6.56 18.97
N VAL A 240 10.71 5.95 18.91
CA VAL A 240 10.88 4.64 18.25
C VAL A 240 10.06 3.55 18.95
N ASP A 241 10.04 3.54 20.29
CA ASP A 241 9.24 2.60 21.07
C ASP A 241 7.73 2.80 20.81
N ASP A 242 7.24 4.06 20.80
CA ASP A 242 5.85 4.41 20.43
C ASP A 242 5.51 3.97 19.00
N TYR A 243 6.42 4.22 18.04
CA TYR A 243 6.25 3.83 16.65
C TYR A 243 6.01 2.32 16.52
N VAL A 244 6.86 1.51 17.16
CA VAL A 244 6.78 0.04 17.16
C VAL A 244 5.52 -0.44 17.90
N ALA A 245 5.19 0.18 19.04
CA ALA A 245 4.00 -0.18 19.81
C ALA A 245 2.70 0.06 19.02
N ARG A 246 2.59 1.19 18.30
CA ARG A 246 1.45 1.49 17.42
C ARG A 246 1.33 0.51 16.27
N TRP A 247 2.45 0.16 15.61
CA TRP A 247 2.41 -0.91 14.61
C TRP A 247 1.95 -2.24 15.22
N LYS A 248 2.46 -2.61 16.41
CA LYS A 248 2.05 -3.84 17.08
C LYS A 248 0.56 -3.82 17.44
N GLU A 249 0.01 -2.67 17.82
CA GLU A 249 -1.43 -2.49 18.03
C GLU A 249 -2.22 -2.74 16.74
N ILE A 250 -1.82 -2.14 15.61
CA ILE A 250 -2.43 -2.36 14.29
C ILE A 250 -2.36 -3.84 13.90
N GLN A 251 -1.18 -4.46 14.02
CA GLN A 251 -0.97 -5.87 13.70
C GLN A 251 -1.87 -6.79 14.54
N THR A 252 -1.95 -6.53 15.84
CA THR A 252 -2.73 -7.34 16.79
C THR A 252 -4.23 -7.20 16.53
N LYS A 253 -4.72 -5.97 16.35
CA LYS A 253 -6.15 -5.69 16.15
C LYS A 253 -6.64 -6.18 14.78
N TYR A 254 -5.85 -5.95 13.72
CA TYR A 254 -6.37 -6.07 12.35
C TYR A 254 -5.75 -7.20 11.52
N LYS A 255 -4.68 -7.85 11.99
CA LYS A 255 -4.00 -8.98 11.32
C LYS A 255 -3.78 -8.73 9.81
N PRO A 256 -3.07 -7.65 9.44
CA PRO A 256 -2.96 -7.21 8.06
C PRO A 256 -2.34 -8.28 7.15
N ASP A 257 -2.77 -8.30 5.89
CA ASP A 257 -2.17 -9.13 4.85
C ASP A 257 -0.87 -8.51 4.29
N PHE A 258 -0.67 -7.21 4.49
CA PHE A 258 0.45 -6.46 3.93
C PHE A 258 0.92 -5.41 4.98
N MET A 259 2.21 -5.41 5.31
CA MET A 259 2.85 -4.30 6.01
C MET A 259 3.26 -3.24 4.99
N TRP A 260 2.47 -2.17 4.88
CA TRP A 260 2.75 -1.07 3.98
C TRP A 260 3.32 0.13 4.76
N ILE A 261 4.60 0.42 4.56
CA ILE A 261 5.34 1.51 5.22
C ILE A 261 5.77 2.53 4.16
N ASP A 262 5.66 3.83 4.47
CA ASP A 262 6.15 4.89 3.57
C ASP A 262 7.70 4.92 3.53
N ASP A 263 8.29 5.90 2.83
CA ASP A 263 9.73 6.05 2.83
C ASP A 263 10.22 6.54 4.21
N VAL A 264 11.46 6.20 4.55
CA VAL A 264 12.08 6.55 5.83
C VAL A 264 13.30 7.46 5.54
N PRO A 265 13.13 8.75 5.20
CA PRO A 265 14.22 9.55 4.64
C PRO A 265 15.37 9.77 5.62
N ILE A 266 15.09 9.74 6.92
CA ILE A 266 16.10 9.91 7.98
C ILE A 266 17.23 8.87 7.88
N PHE A 267 16.99 7.71 7.27
CA PHE A 267 18.02 6.69 7.01
C PHE A 267 19.09 7.11 6.00
N THR A 268 18.85 8.18 5.23
CA THR A 268 19.80 8.71 4.23
C THR A 268 19.97 10.23 4.31
N ARG A 269 19.53 10.83 5.41
CA ARG A 269 19.59 12.27 5.69
C ARG A 269 20.20 12.51 7.06
N ASP A 270 20.50 13.77 7.38
CA ASP A 270 21.07 14.14 8.68
C ASP A 270 22.34 13.36 9.06
N GLY A 271 23.23 13.17 8.07
CA GLY A 271 24.49 12.46 8.23
C GLY A 271 24.39 10.93 8.21
N ASN A 272 23.18 10.36 8.09
CA ASN A 272 22.95 8.92 7.97
C ASN A 272 23.05 8.46 6.50
N ASP A 273 23.47 7.22 6.27
CA ASP A 273 23.45 6.59 4.96
C ASP A 273 23.38 5.05 5.05
N THR A 274 22.19 4.49 4.79
CA THR A 274 21.96 3.03 4.66
C THR A 274 22.75 2.38 3.52
N ARG A 275 23.26 3.15 2.56
CA ARG A 275 23.85 2.64 1.31
C ARG A 275 25.37 2.49 1.37
N LYS A 276 26.02 3.00 2.43
CA LYS A 276 27.45 2.84 2.65
C LYS A 276 27.76 1.47 3.26
N ASP A 277 28.97 0.98 3.02
CA ASP A 277 29.53 -0.19 3.68
C ASP A 277 30.84 0.20 4.40
N PRO A 278 30.88 0.19 5.75
CA PRO A 278 29.75 -0.07 6.64
C PRO A 278 28.71 1.05 6.61
N GLN A 279 27.47 0.72 6.98
CA GLN A 279 26.37 1.70 7.08
C GLN A 279 26.71 2.78 8.11
N VAL A 280 26.30 4.02 7.83
CA VAL A 280 26.54 5.17 8.71
C VAL A 280 25.24 5.58 9.35
N PHE A 281 25.15 5.50 10.67
CA PHE A 281 23.98 5.94 11.44
C PHE A 281 24.39 6.69 12.70
N LYS A 282 23.62 7.73 13.03
CA LYS A 282 23.53 8.23 14.40
C LYS A 282 22.91 7.13 15.30
N PRO A 283 23.24 7.10 16.61
CA PRO A 283 22.76 6.04 17.52
C PRO A 283 21.24 5.84 17.52
N GLU A 284 20.46 6.92 17.50
CA GLU A 284 19.00 6.91 17.50
C GLU A 284 18.44 6.31 16.21
N VAL A 285 19.04 6.69 15.08
CA VAL A 285 18.66 6.17 13.76
C VAL A 285 19.06 4.70 13.60
N ARG A 286 20.20 4.30 14.18
CA ARG A 286 20.59 2.88 14.27
C ARG A 286 19.55 2.08 15.05
N TYR A 287 19.12 2.59 16.20
CA TYR A 287 18.09 1.94 17.00
C TYR A 287 16.79 1.79 16.20
N PHE A 288 16.35 2.84 15.51
CA PHE A 288 15.15 2.77 14.68
C PHE A 288 15.27 1.74 13.56
N TYR A 289 16.40 1.70 12.85
CA TYR A 289 16.67 0.72 11.80
C TYR A 289 16.64 -0.73 12.31
N ASP A 290 17.24 -0.99 13.48
CA ASP A 290 17.18 -2.31 14.12
C ASP A 290 15.76 -2.68 14.56
N GLN A 291 14.97 -1.72 15.06
CA GLN A 291 13.57 -1.95 15.41
C GLN A 291 12.69 -2.24 14.20
N PHE A 292 12.91 -1.58 13.04
CA PHE A 292 12.20 -1.94 11.81
C PHE A 292 12.46 -3.39 11.39
N ARG A 293 13.72 -3.83 11.45
CA ARG A 293 14.07 -5.24 11.17
C ARG A 293 13.34 -6.19 12.12
N ALA A 294 13.30 -5.86 13.42
CA ALA A 294 12.57 -6.65 14.41
C ALA A 294 11.05 -6.66 14.15
N MET A 295 10.49 -5.51 13.77
CA MET A 295 9.07 -5.35 13.45
C MET A 295 8.65 -6.19 12.23
N ILE A 296 9.46 -6.17 11.16
CA ILE A 296 9.27 -7.03 9.98
C ILE A 296 9.35 -8.51 10.40
N THR A 297 10.33 -8.86 11.23
CA THR A 297 10.51 -10.24 11.70
C THR A 297 9.32 -10.73 12.53
N ASP A 298 8.83 -9.91 13.45
CA ASP A 298 7.63 -10.21 14.25
C ASP A 298 6.41 -10.39 13.36
N PHE A 299 6.17 -9.47 12.42
CA PHE A 299 5.05 -9.55 11.49
C PHE A 299 5.07 -10.84 10.65
N MET A 300 6.22 -11.18 10.08
CA MET A 300 6.39 -12.37 9.25
C MET A 300 6.23 -13.67 10.05
N ASN A 301 6.77 -13.73 11.28
CA ASN A 301 6.66 -14.91 12.14
C ASN A 301 5.26 -15.07 12.74
N ASP A 302 4.61 -13.97 13.15
CA ASP A 302 3.23 -13.99 13.63
C ASP A 302 2.27 -14.50 12.55
N ALA A 303 2.41 -14.00 11.32
CA ALA A 303 1.62 -14.47 10.20
C ALA A 303 1.89 -15.95 9.88
N ALA A 304 3.16 -16.38 9.89
CA ALA A 304 3.53 -17.77 9.68
C ALA A 304 2.92 -18.71 10.73
N ALA A 305 2.94 -18.32 12.01
CA ALA A 305 2.33 -19.07 13.10
C ALA A 305 0.81 -19.23 12.95
N ARG A 306 0.17 -18.29 12.23
CA ARG A 306 -1.27 -18.31 11.93
C ARG A 306 -1.60 -18.89 10.55
N GLY A 307 -0.60 -19.34 9.78
CA GLY A 307 -0.79 -19.84 8.42
C GLY A 307 -1.27 -18.78 7.42
N GLN A 308 -1.01 -17.48 7.68
CA GLN A 308 -1.38 -16.39 6.79
C GLN A 308 -0.20 -16.04 5.86
N GLU A 309 -0.45 -16.00 4.56
CA GLU A 309 0.51 -15.40 3.62
C GLU A 309 0.46 -13.88 3.73
N VAL A 310 1.59 -13.27 4.11
CA VAL A 310 1.73 -11.80 4.22
C VAL A 310 2.92 -11.28 3.41
N TYR A 311 2.92 -9.99 3.13
CA TYR A 311 4.01 -9.31 2.42
C TYR A 311 4.30 -7.91 2.94
N LEU A 312 5.31 -7.24 2.37
CA LEU A 312 5.69 -5.87 2.69
C LEU A 312 6.32 -5.14 1.49
N ASN A 313 6.38 -3.81 1.55
CA ASN A 313 6.90 -2.93 0.50
C ASN A 313 8.22 -2.33 0.96
N ASN A 314 9.14 -2.11 0.03
CA ASN A 314 10.40 -1.44 0.30
C ASN A 314 10.42 -0.14 -0.52
N LYS A 315 9.97 0.94 0.13
CA LYS A 315 9.68 2.21 -0.54
C LYS A 315 10.93 3.07 -0.74
N GLY A 316 10.91 3.82 -1.83
CA GLY A 316 11.77 4.98 -2.03
C GLY A 316 13.05 4.69 -2.81
N ALA A 317 13.65 5.75 -3.37
CA ALA A 317 14.82 5.64 -4.24
C ALA A 317 16.02 5.00 -3.53
N ASN A 318 16.18 5.25 -2.23
CA ASN A 318 17.28 4.71 -1.43
C ASN A 318 16.97 3.36 -0.79
N ARG A 319 15.71 2.89 -0.87
CA ARG A 319 15.16 1.73 -0.17
C ARG A 319 15.24 1.90 1.35
N ASN A 320 14.18 1.54 2.04
CA ASN A 320 14.15 1.56 3.50
C ASN A 320 15.08 0.49 4.10
N TRP A 321 15.23 -0.64 3.41
CA TRP A 321 16.03 -1.79 3.83
C TRP A 321 16.59 -2.57 2.63
N PRO A 322 17.38 -3.64 2.80
CA PRO A 322 18.03 -4.33 1.69
C PRO A 322 17.06 -4.86 0.62
N ASP A 323 17.53 -4.92 -0.63
CA ASP A 323 16.80 -5.48 -1.76
C ASP A 323 16.39 -6.94 -1.47
N GLY A 324 15.23 -7.38 -1.96
CA GLY A 324 14.72 -8.75 -1.74
C GLY A 324 13.90 -8.94 -0.46
N VAL A 325 13.86 -7.95 0.43
CA VAL A 325 12.89 -7.88 1.53
C VAL A 325 11.70 -7.04 1.06
N GLY A 326 10.60 -7.71 0.71
CA GLY A 326 9.40 -7.07 0.16
C GLY A 326 9.53 -6.64 -1.31
N CYS A 327 8.47 -6.05 -1.87
CA CYS A 327 8.51 -5.52 -3.24
C CYS A 327 9.08 -4.11 -3.30
N LEU A 328 9.77 -3.79 -4.39
CA LEU A 328 10.17 -2.41 -4.66
C LEU A 328 8.93 -1.54 -4.85
N GLU A 329 8.94 -0.35 -4.28
CA GLU A 329 7.80 0.56 -4.39
C GLU A 329 8.28 2.02 -4.44
N LYS A 330 7.58 2.84 -5.23
CA LYS A 330 7.72 4.30 -5.27
C LYS A 330 6.42 4.90 -5.82
N ASP A 331 6.13 6.13 -5.41
CA ASP A 331 5.08 6.93 -6.02
C ASP A 331 5.25 6.96 -7.54
N ASN A 332 4.14 6.76 -8.26
CA ASN A 332 4.04 6.76 -9.71
C ASN A 332 5.20 5.98 -10.38
N LEU A 333 5.64 4.87 -9.77
CA LEU A 333 6.77 4.09 -10.27
C LEU A 333 6.42 3.53 -11.65
N LYS A 334 7.30 3.73 -12.62
CA LYS A 334 7.20 3.17 -13.96
C LYS A 334 8.55 2.62 -14.38
N LEU A 335 8.81 1.35 -14.09
CA LEU A 335 10.04 0.69 -14.52
C LEU A 335 10.07 0.62 -16.04
N LYS A 336 11.25 0.81 -16.64
CA LYS A 336 11.45 0.70 -18.11
C LYS A 336 11.84 -0.71 -18.56
N VAL A 337 12.02 -1.60 -17.59
CA VAL A 337 12.48 -2.98 -17.77
C VAL A 337 11.57 -3.91 -16.97
N ILE A 338 11.68 -5.21 -17.25
CA ILE A 338 11.10 -6.25 -16.38
C ILE A 338 12.00 -6.34 -15.13
N GLY A 339 11.52 -5.77 -14.02
CA GLY A 339 12.26 -5.71 -12.75
C GLY A 339 11.87 -6.82 -11.77
N PRO A 340 12.54 -6.91 -10.60
CA PRO A 340 12.08 -7.78 -9.51
C PRO A 340 10.67 -7.38 -9.09
N LYS A 341 9.99 -8.19 -8.28
CA LYS A 341 8.60 -7.87 -7.91
C LYS A 341 8.50 -6.46 -7.32
N TRP A 342 7.60 -5.67 -7.88
CA TRP A 342 7.44 -4.26 -7.54
C TRP A 342 5.97 -3.85 -7.57
N GLU A 343 5.69 -2.67 -7.01
CA GLU A 343 4.37 -2.06 -6.99
C GLU A 343 4.48 -0.60 -7.43
N SER A 344 3.55 -0.17 -8.28
CA SER A 344 3.33 1.25 -8.55
C SER A 344 2.19 1.73 -7.68
N CYS A 345 2.47 2.57 -6.68
CA CYS A 345 1.42 3.33 -6.02
C CYS A 345 1.18 4.63 -6.80
N THR A 346 -0.02 4.82 -7.33
CA THR A 346 -0.32 5.89 -8.28
C THR A 346 -1.70 6.46 -8.00
N THR A 347 -1.98 7.66 -8.50
CA THR A 347 -3.27 8.35 -8.28
C THR A 347 -4.00 8.56 -9.60
N PHE A 348 -5.32 8.78 -9.54
CA PHE A 348 -6.06 9.27 -10.71
C PHE A 348 -5.70 10.71 -11.04
N GLY A 349 -5.48 11.54 -10.00
CA GLY A 349 -5.22 12.97 -10.12
C GLY A 349 -3.76 13.32 -9.93
N SER A 350 -3.52 14.34 -9.11
CA SER A 350 -2.19 14.76 -8.67
C SER A 350 -1.94 14.56 -7.17
N SER A 351 -3.02 14.42 -6.39
CA SER A 351 -2.97 14.23 -4.93
C SER A 351 -3.32 12.80 -4.55
N PHE A 352 -2.80 12.30 -3.43
CA PHE A 352 -3.30 11.06 -2.82
C PHE A 352 -4.53 11.35 -1.95
N GLY A 353 -4.43 12.31 -1.04
CA GLY A 353 -5.57 12.80 -0.26
C GLY A 353 -6.55 13.60 -1.12
N TYR A 354 -7.78 13.79 -0.63
CA TYR A 354 -8.80 14.58 -1.34
C TYR A 354 -8.30 16.00 -1.68
N LEU A 355 -8.38 16.35 -2.95
CA LEU A 355 -8.10 17.69 -3.47
C LEU A 355 -9.29 18.14 -4.32
N GLU A 356 -9.93 19.22 -3.91
CA GLU A 356 -11.05 19.80 -4.64
C GLU A 356 -10.59 20.34 -5.99
N GLY A 357 -11.25 19.89 -7.06
CA GLY A 357 -10.94 20.28 -8.43
C GLY A 357 -9.62 19.71 -8.97
N ASP A 358 -9.14 18.56 -8.46
CA ASP A 358 -7.93 17.91 -8.97
C ASP A 358 -8.03 17.55 -10.47
N GLY A 359 -6.88 17.52 -11.15
CA GLY A 359 -6.76 17.17 -12.55
C GLY A 359 -6.58 15.67 -12.76
N TYR A 360 -7.63 14.98 -13.23
CA TYR A 360 -7.64 13.52 -13.39
C TYR A 360 -7.14 13.04 -14.76
N LYS A 361 -6.36 11.95 -14.76
CA LYS A 361 -5.99 11.14 -15.94
C LYS A 361 -7.23 10.70 -16.71
N SER A 362 -7.10 10.46 -18.03
CA SER A 362 -8.18 9.81 -18.80
C SER A 362 -8.31 8.33 -18.42
N VAL A 363 -9.49 7.73 -18.68
CA VAL A 363 -9.71 6.28 -18.53
C VAL A 363 -8.68 5.48 -19.33
N GLU A 364 -8.42 5.89 -20.58
CA GLU A 364 -7.40 5.29 -21.44
C GLU A 364 -6.03 5.26 -20.77
N SER A 365 -5.60 6.39 -20.21
CA SER A 365 -4.29 6.50 -19.56
C SER A 365 -4.18 5.61 -18.32
N VAL A 366 -5.26 5.43 -17.56
CA VAL A 366 -5.28 4.53 -16.39
C VAL A 366 -5.12 3.08 -16.83
N ILE A 367 -5.89 2.65 -17.83
CA ILE A 367 -5.83 1.27 -18.34
C ILE A 367 -4.45 0.99 -18.95
N HIS A 368 -3.89 1.92 -19.72
CA HIS A 368 -2.56 1.76 -20.32
C HIS A 368 -1.47 1.70 -19.23
N GLU A 369 -1.54 2.53 -18.20
CA GLU A 369 -0.59 2.50 -17.08
C GLU A 369 -0.68 1.18 -16.30
N MET A 370 -1.88 0.68 -16.02
CA MET A 370 -2.09 -0.62 -15.39
C MET A 370 -1.46 -1.76 -16.20
N VAL A 371 -1.72 -1.80 -17.51
CA VAL A 371 -1.16 -2.82 -18.41
C VAL A 371 0.38 -2.74 -18.46
N GLU A 372 0.92 -1.53 -18.55
CA GLU A 372 2.36 -1.25 -18.55
C GLU A 372 3.06 -1.74 -17.28
N VAL A 373 2.45 -1.47 -16.12
CA VAL A 373 2.98 -1.93 -14.81
C VAL A 373 3.03 -3.46 -14.76
N ILE A 374 1.93 -4.10 -15.15
CA ILE A 374 1.76 -5.56 -15.02
C ILE A 374 2.64 -6.32 -16.00
N SER A 375 2.81 -5.83 -17.23
CA SER A 375 3.71 -6.46 -18.23
C SER A 375 5.18 -6.46 -17.81
N ARG A 376 5.54 -5.58 -16.86
CA ARG A 376 6.90 -5.42 -16.32
C ARG A 376 7.10 -6.03 -14.94
N ASN A 377 6.29 -7.02 -14.58
CA ASN A 377 6.32 -7.75 -13.30
C ASN A 377 5.80 -6.95 -12.08
N GLY A 378 5.08 -5.85 -12.32
CA GLY A 378 4.55 -4.99 -11.26
C GLY A 378 3.15 -5.38 -10.79
N ASN A 379 2.75 -4.79 -9.67
CA ASN A 379 1.38 -4.63 -9.25
C ASN A 379 0.96 -3.15 -9.36
N PHE A 380 -0.31 -2.92 -9.70
CA PHE A 380 -0.91 -1.60 -9.87
C PHE A 380 -1.78 -1.27 -8.65
N LEU A 381 -1.27 -0.40 -7.79
CA LEU A 381 -1.96 0.08 -6.59
C LEU A 381 -2.51 1.49 -6.86
N ILE A 382 -3.78 1.56 -7.23
CA ILE A 382 -4.43 2.83 -7.60
C ILE A 382 -5.08 3.48 -6.38
N ASN A 383 -4.74 4.73 -6.13
CA ASN A 383 -5.23 5.49 -5.00
C ASN A 383 -6.53 6.24 -5.30
N ILE A 384 -7.41 6.28 -4.30
CA ILE A 384 -8.51 7.23 -4.16
C ILE A 384 -8.31 8.14 -2.95
N GLY A 385 -8.83 9.36 -3.05
CA GLY A 385 -8.81 10.38 -1.99
C GLY A 385 -10.24 10.78 -1.62
N PRO A 386 -10.87 10.09 -0.65
CA PRO A 386 -12.26 10.35 -0.25
C PRO A 386 -12.43 11.69 0.48
N LYS A 387 -13.63 12.26 0.38
CA LYS A 387 -14.01 13.49 1.11
C LYS A 387 -14.11 13.23 2.60
N ALA A 388 -14.01 14.27 3.42
CA ALA A 388 -14.08 14.16 4.89
C ALA A 388 -15.37 13.51 5.43
N ASP A 389 -16.48 13.60 4.69
CA ASP A 389 -17.75 12.97 5.05
C ASP A 389 -17.82 11.47 4.67
N GLY A 390 -16.79 10.92 4.00
CA GLY A 390 -16.73 9.52 3.57
C GLY A 390 -17.30 9.25 2.19
N THR A 391 -17.77 10.26 1.47
CA THR A 391 -18.18 10.10 0.07
C THR A 391 -16.98 10.02 -0.86
N LEU A 392 -17.11 9.19 -1.91
CA LEU A 392 -16.11 9.07 -2.96
C LEU A 392 -16.28 10.17 -4.00
N VAL A 393 -15.16 10.60 -4.59
CA VAL A 393 -15.17 11.60 -5.66
C VAL A 393 -15.68 10.98 -6.97
N PRO A 394 -16.74 11.51 -7.61
CA PRO A 394 -17.37 10.90 -8.78
C PRO A 394 -16.40 10.58 -9.92
N GLU A 395 -15.46 11.46 -10.20
CA GLU A 395 -14.47 11.31 -11.27
C GLU A 395 -13.53 10.12 -11.01
N GLN A 396 -13.19 9.85 -9.75
CA GLN A 396 -12.38 8.69 -9.36
C GLN A 396 -13.21 7.40 -9.49
N VAL A 397 -14.48 7.42 -9.08
CA VAL A 397 -15.41 6.27 -9.21
C VAL A 397 -15.67 5.92 -10.66
N GLU A 398 -15.88 6.91 -11.53
CA GLU A 398 -16.05 6.73 -12.98
C GLU A 398 -14.88 5.94 -13.57
N ARG A 399 -13.64 6.35 -13.27
CA ARG A 399 -12.43 5.70 -13.78
C ARG A 399 -12.22 4.30 -13.19
N LEU A 400 -12.51 4.12 -11.90
CA LEU A 400 -12.50 2.79 -11.28
C LEU A 400 -13.49 1.85 -11.97
N ARG A 401 -14.72 2.30 -12.22
CA ARG A 401 -15.75 1.49 -12.89
C ARG A 401 -15.35 1.17 -14.32
N ALA A 402 -14.88 2.14 -15.09
CA ALA A 402 -14.43 1.92 -16.45
C ALA A 402 -13.23 0.93 -16.53
N MET A 403 -12.29 1.03 -15.59
CA MET A 403 -11.21 0.04 -15.44
C MET A 403 -11.78 -1.35 -15.11
N GLY A 404 -12.74 -1.43 -14.19
CA GLY A 404 -13.43 -2.66 -13.82
C GLY A 404 -14.17 -3.31 -15.00
N ASP A 405 -14.88 -2.51 -15.79
CA ASP A 405 -15.60 -2.98 -16.97
C ASP A 405 -14.63 -3.53 -18.04
N TRP A 406 -13.48 -2.89 -18.23
CA TRP A 406 -12.41 -3.42 -19.07
C TRP A 406 -11.86 -4.75 -18.54
N LEU A 407 -11.66 -4.86 -17.22
CA LEU A 407 -11.15 -6.06 -16.55
C LEU A 407 -12.13 -7.24 -16.59
N LYS A 408 -13.45 -7.00 -16.64
CA LYS A 408 -14.45 -8.08 -16.84
C LYS A 408 -14.24 -8.81 -18.17
N ILE A 409 -13.77 -8.10 -19.20
CA ILE A 409 -13.50 -8.65 -20.52
C ILE A 409 -12.08 -9.19 -20.61
N ASN A 410 -11.10 -8.41 -20.15
CA ASN A 410 -9.67 -8.66 -20.40
C ASN A 410 -8.93 -9.26 -19.19
N GLY A 411 -9.62 -9.56 -18.10
CA GLY A 411 -9.01 -9.96 -16.83
C GLY A 411 -8.14 -11.21 -16.92
N ASP A 412 -8.41 -12.12 -17.86
CA ASP A 412 -7.57 -13.30 -18.10
C ASP A 412 -6.15 -12.97 -18.57
N ALA A 413 -5.97 -11.82 -19.24
CA ALA A 413 -4.67 -11.27 -19.64
C ALA A 413 -3.96 -10.51 -18.51
N ILE A 414 -4.58 -10.39 -17.33
CA ILE A 414 -4.06 -9.65 -16.18
C ILE A 414 -3.86 -10.58 -14.98
N TYR A 415 -4.94 -11.16 -14.46
CA TYR A 415 -4.92 -11.91 -13.20
C TYR A 415 -4.25 -13.28 -13.35
N GLY A 416 -3.35 -13.57 -12.41
CA GLY A 416 -2.54 -14.79 -12.43
C GLY A 416 -1.55 -14.88 -13.59
N THR A 417 -1.33 -13.79 -14.32
CA THR A 417 -0.33 -13.76 -15.39
C THR A 417 1.08 -13.48 -14.85
N ARG A 418 2.08 -13.72 -15.69
CA ARG A 418 3.49 -13.37 -15.48
C ARG A 418 4.00 -12.59 -16.68
N TYR A 419 5.07 -11.83 -16.50
CA TYR A 419 5.73 -11.13 -17.61
C TYR A 419 6.20 -12.12 -18.69
N TRP A 420 6.22 -11.68 -19.94
CA TRP A 420 6.85 -12.43 -21.03
C TRP A 420 8.35 -12.06 -21.14
N LYS A 421 9.08 -12.67 -22.08
CA LYS A 421 10.48 -12.30 -22.36
C LYS A 421 10.63 -10.84 -22.81
N GLU A 422 9.57 -10.26 -23.38
CA GLU A 422 9.46 -8.87 -23.79
C GLU A 422 8.24 -8.26 -23.10
N SER A 423 8.34 -7.05 -22.56
CA SER A 423 7.20 -6.39 -21.89
C SER A 423 6.31 -5.60 -22.85
N GLU A 424 6.88 -5.14 -23.97
CA GLU A 424 6.21 -4.28 -24.94
C GLU A 424 6.79 -4.41 -26.35
N GLN A 425 6.00 -4.02 -27.34
CA GLN A 425 6.42 -3.77 -28.72
C GLN A 425 5.86 -2.40 -29.15
N LYS A 426 6.75 -1.44 -29.39
CA LYS A 426 6.39 0.00 -29.50
C LYS A 426 5.71 0.37 -30.82
N ASP A 427 6.18 -0.16 -31.94
CA ASP A 427 5.66 0.11 -33.29
C ASP A 427 4.20 -0.30 -33.43
N GLU A 428 3.82 -1.41 -32.80
CA GLU A 428 2.43 -1.90 -32.78
C GLU A 428 1.64 -1.53 -31.52
N ARG A 429 2.27 -0.82 -30.57
CA ARG A 429 1.72 -0.47 -29.26
C ARG A 429 1.10 -1.69 -28.55
N LEU A 430 1.91 -2.73 -28.41
CA LEU A 430 1.55 -3.95 -27.68
C LEU A 430 2.24 -3.98 -26.32
N ALA A 431 1.56 -4.55 -25.34
CA ALA A 431 2.14 -5.04 -24.09
C ALA A 431 1.88 -6.53 -23.95
N PHE A 432 2.74 -7.24 -23.22
CA PHE A 432 2.67 -8.70 -23.13
C PHE A 432 2.58 -9.22 -21.70
N THR A 433 1.74 -10.25 -21.53
CA THR A 433 1.67 -11.07 -20.32
C THR A 433 1.53 -12.54 -20.73
N THR A 434 1.72 -13.45 -19.78
CA THR A 434 1.68 -14.90 -20.04
C THR A 434 0.98 -15.65 -18.92
N LYS A 435 0.34 -16.78 -19.24
CA LYS A 435 -0.29 -17.66 -18.24
C LYS A 435 -0.25 -19.09 -18.73
N GLY A 436 0.65 -19.89 -18.16
CA GLY A 436 0.87 -21.24 -18.67
C GLY A 436 1.40 -21.20 -20.11
N LYS A 437 0.77 -22.00 -20.97
CA LYS A 437 1.00 -22.02 -22.42
C LYS A 437 0.31 -20.91 -23.22
N LYS A 438 -0.16 -19.85 -22.55
CA LYS A 438 -0.82 -18.71 -23.20
C LYS A 438 0.10 -17.50 -23.19
N LEU A 439 0.25 -16.87 -24.35
CA LEU A 439 0.78 -15.51 -24.51
C LEU A 439 -0.42 -14.58 -24.73
N TYR A 440 -0.47 -13.47 -24.00
CA TYR A 440 -1.41 -12.40 -24.26
C TYR A 440 -0.69 -11.22 -24.89
N ALA A 441 -1.17 -10.78 -26.06
CA ALA A 441 -0.76 -9.54 -26.71
C ALA A 441 -1.87 -8.50 -26.51
N ILE A 442 -1.62 -7.53 -25.65
CA ILE A 442 -2.58 -6.47 -25.29
C ILE A 442 -2.29 -5.26 -26.16
N LYS A 443 -3.15 -4.99 -27.13
CA LYS A 443 -3.01 -3.88 -28.06
C LYS A 443 -3.62 -2.61 -27.48
N LEU A 444 -2.80 -1.58 -27.31
CA LEU A 444 -3.17 -0.31 -26.66
C LEU A 444 -3.76 0.71 -27.63
N THR A 445 -4.05 0.29 -28.87
CA THR A 445 -4.74 1.08 -29.88
C THR A 445 -5.74 0.21 -30.62
N LYS A 446 -6.79 0.84 -31.18
CA LYS A 446 -7.88 0.10 -31.83
C LYS A 446 -7.34 -0.75 -32.99
N PRO A 447 -7.45 -2.09 -32.94
CA PRO A 447 -6.89 -2.99 -33.94
C PRO A 447 -7.75 -3.03 -35.21
N THR A 448 -7.56 -2.09 -36.13
CA THR A 448 -8.34 -2.01 -37.38
C THR A 448 -7.64 -2.61 -38.60
N LYS A 449 -6.38 -3.03 -38.45
CA LYS A 449 -5.55 -3.60 -39.51
C LYS A 449 -4.75 -4.79 -38.97
N PRO A 450 -4.31 -5.72 -39.83
CA PRO A 450 -3.36 -6.75 -39.44
C PRO A 450 -2.12 -6.16 -38.79
N PHE A 451 -1.59 -6.85 -37.77
CA PHE A 451 -0.37 -6.47 -37.06
C PHE A 451 0.47 -7.70 -36.73
N THR A 452 1.76 -7.50 -36.50
CA THR A 452 2.71 -8.60 -36.25
C THR A 452 3.28 -8.53 -34.84
N ILE A 453 3.29 -9.66 -34.14
CA ILE A 453 3.96 -9.82 -32.84
C ILE A 453 5.41 -10.23 -33.12
N SER A 454 6.32 -9.26 -33.19
CA SER A 454 7.68 -9.48 -33.68
C SER A 454 8.54 -10.37 -32.76
N GLY A 455 8.28 -10.36 -31.45
CA GLY A 455 8.95 -11.24 -30.48
C GLY A 455 8.71 -12.75 -30.71
N THR A 456 7.79 -13.11 -31.61
CA THR A 456 7.53 -14.51 -32.03
C THR A 456 8.23 -14.89 -33.34
N ALA A 457 9.09 -14.02 -33.88
CA ALA A 457 9.91 -14.35 -35.05
C ALA A 457 10.72 -15.64 -34.81
N GLY A 458 10.75 -16.51 -35.82
CA GLY A 458 11.37 -17.83 -35.73
C GLY A 458 10.48 -18.92 -35.12
N TRP A 459 9.26 -18.61 -34.68
CA TRP A 459 8.29 -19.66 -34.34
C TRP A 459 7.80 -20.40 -35.60
N ASN A 460 7.48 -21.67 -35.44
CA ASN A 460 6.82 -22.49 -36.45
C ASN A 460 5.29 -22.44 -36.26
N ALA A 461 4.54 -22.70 -37.33
CA ALA A 461 3.08 -22.65 -37.30
C ALA A 461 2.45 -23.66 -36.33
N ASP A 462 3.10 -24.79 -36.08
CA ASP A 462 2.65 -25.83 -35.15
C ASP A 462 2.81 -25.44 -33.67
N GLN A 463 3.61 -24.42 -33.37
CA GLN A 463 3.74 -23.88 -32.01
C GLN A 463 2.52 -23.05 -31.59
N VAL A 464 1.77 -22.51 -32.55
CA VAL A 464 0.53 -21.76 -32.31
C VAL A 464 -0.65 -22.68 -32.51
N ARG A 465 -1.46 -22.87 -31.46
CA ARG A 465 -2.64 -23.76 -31.48
C ARG A 465 -3.92 -22.99 -31.79
N ALA A 466 -4.03 -21.77 -31.27
CA ALA A 466 -5.17 -20.89 -31.51
C ALA A 466 -4.80 -19.43 -31.22
N ALA A 467 -5.54 -18.52 -31.83
CA ALA A 467 -5.60 -17.12 -31.41
C ALA A 467 -7.06 -16.71 -31.25
N ARG A 468 -7.36 -15.90 -30.23
CA ARG A 468 -8.70 -15.33 -30.01
C ARG A 468 -8.60 -13.93 -29.41
N LEU A 469 -9.61 -13.12 -29.66
CA LEU A 469 -9.78 -11.81 -29.02
C LEU A 469 -10.68 -11.98 -27.81
N LEU A 470 -10.21 -11.60 -26.62
CA LEU A 470 -11.04 -11.68 -25.42
C LEU A 470 -12.27 -10.76 -25.55
N GLY A 471 -13.44 -11.26 -25.19
CA GLY A 471 -14.72 -10.56 -25.35
C GLY A 471 -15.34 -10.64 -26.75
N SER A 472 -14.79 -11.45 -27.65
CA SER A 472 -15.35 -11.71 -28.98
C SER A 472 -15.46 -13.21 -29.25
N GLU A 473 -16.58 -13.64 -29.82
CA GLU A 473 -16.80 -15.01 -30.30
C GLU A 473 -16.32 -15.21 -31.74
N LEU A 474 -15.90 -14.14 -32.42
CA LEU A 474 -15.43 -14.22 -33.79
C LEU A 474 -14.06 -14.88 -33.89
N GLN A 475 -13.88 -15.65 -34.97
CA GLN A 475 -12.59 -16.24 -35.27
C GLN A 475 -11.54 -15.16 -35.55
N VAL A 476 -10.39 -15.27 -34.87
CA VAL A 476 -9.20 -14.48 -35.19
C VAL A 476 -8.36 -15.25 -36.20
N HIS A 477 -8.15 -14.66 -37.37
CA HIS A 477 -7.24 -15.22 -38.37
C HIS A 477 -5.80 -14.84 -38.03
N TRP A 478 -4.89 -15.79 -38.20
CA TRP A 478 -3.47 -15.60 -37.93
C TRP A 478 -2.60 -16.45 -38.85
N SER A 479 -1.36 -16.04 -39.04
CA SER A 479 -0.36 -16.80 -39.79
C SER A 479 1.04 -16.52 -39.24
N MET A 480 1.90 -17.54 -39.26
CA MET A 480 3.33 -17.33 -38.99
C MET A 480 4.00 -16.75 -40.23
N THR A 481 4.74 -15.67 -40.05
CA THR A 481 5.59 -15.04 -41.08
C THR A 481 7.05 -15.05 -40.62
N PRO A 482 8.03 -14.78 -41.51
CA PRO A 482 9.43 -14.62 -41.09
C PRO A 482 9.63 -13.54 -40.01
N SER A 483 8.76 -12.53 -39.98
CA SER A 483 8.80 -11.43 -39.01
C SER A 483 8.03 -11.73 -37.72
N GLY A 484 7.39 -12.89 -37.58
CA GLY A 484 6.58 -13.29 -36.42
C GLY A 484 5.13 -13.62 -36.76
N LEU A 485 4.34 -13.89 -35.72
CA LEU A 485 2.91 -14.17 -35.78
C LEU A 485 2.16 -12.92 -36.21
N GLN A 486 1.57 -12.96 -37.39
CA GLN A 486 0.66 -11.93 -37.88
C GLN A 486 -0.76 -12.26 -37.41
N ILE A 487 -1.41 -11.30 -36.78
CA ILE A 487 -2.80 -11.35 -36.35
C ILE A 487 -3.62 -10.45 -37.28
N THR A 488 -4.72 -10.98 -37.81
CA THR A 488 -5.76 -10.21 -38.50
C THR A 488 -6.93 -10.03 -37.53
N PRO A 489 -7.17 -8.81 -37.02
CA PRO A 489 -8.27 -8.54 -36.11
C PRO A 489 -9.62 -8.90 -36.75
N PRO A 490 -10.58 -9.45 -35.98
CA PRO A 490 -11.93 -9.66 -36.48
C PRO A 490 -12.62 -8.31 -36.74
N ALA A 491 -13.64 -8.31 -37.61
CA ALA A 491 -14.36 -7.08 -37.96
C ALA A 491 -15.12 -6.47 -36.76
N ASP A 492 -15.67 -7.33 -35.90
CA ASP A 492 -16.24 -6.96 -34.61
C ASP A 492 -15.24 -7.23 -33.49
N LEU A 493 -14.87 -6.17 -32.77
CA LEU A 493 -13.90 -6.19 -31.68
C LEU A 493 -14.54 -6.40 -30.31
N GLY A 494 -15.85 -6.67 -30.28
CA GLY A 494 -16.64 -6.76 -29.06
C GLY A 494 -16.79 -5.40 -28.38
N THR A 495 -17.03 -5.42 -27.07
CA THR A 495 -17.29 -4.23 -26.25
C THR A 495 -16.06 -3.71 -25.49
N SER A 496 -14.88 -4.30 -25.73
CA SER A 496 -13.65 -3.80 -25.11
C SER A 496 -13.28 -2.45 -25.69
N GLU A 497 -12.95 -1.50 -24.81
CA GLU A 497 -12.50 -0.15 -25.17
C GLU A 497 -11.09 0.12 -24.64
N TYR A 498 -10.40 1.11 -25.23
CA TYR A 498 -9.05 1.59 -24.85
C TYR A 498 -7.88 0.61 -25.04
N ALA A 499 -8.09 -0.69 -24.84
CA ALA A 499 -7.13 -1.76 -25.13
C ALA A 499 -7.84 -3.08 -25.45
N TRP A 500 -7.20 -3.95 -26.24
CA TRP A 500 -7.75 -5.22 -26.72
C TRP A 500 -6.77 -6.37 -26.51
N SER A 501 -7.18 -7.41 -25.79
CA SER A 501 -6.30 -8.54 -25.44
C SER A 501 -6.50 -9.71 -26.41
N PHE A 502 -5.46 -10.03 -27.16
CA PHE A 502 -5.41 -11.24 -27.97
C PHE A 502 -4.75 -12.35 -27.14
N GLU A 503 -5.45 -13.46 -26.95
CA GLU A 503 -4.91 -14.68 -26.36
C GLU A 503 -4.37 -15.59 -27.47
N ILE A 504 -3.09 -15.94 -27.37
CA ILE A 504 -2.40 -16.87 -28.25
C ILE A 504 -2.11 -18.13 -27.44
N VAL A 505 -2.78 -19.23 -27.78
CA VAL A 505 -2.55 -20.54 -27.18
C VAL A 505 -1.40 -21.20 -27.91
N THR A 506 -0.40 -21.63 -27.15
CA THR A 506 0.82 -22.25 -27.69
C THR A 506 0.99 -23.69 -27.18
N ASP A 507 1.98 -24.40 -27.72
CA ASP A 507 2.30 -25.76 -27.31
C ASP A 507 3.26 -25.85 -26.10
N GLN A 508 3.90 -24.74 -25.73
CA GLN A 508 4.90 -24.62 -24.67
C GLN A 508 4.54 -23.54 -23.63
N GLU A 509 5.10 -23.64 -22.43
CA GLU A 509 5.02 -22.58 -21.42
C GLU A 509 5.66 -21.29 -21.93
N GLN A 510 5.00 -20.14 -21.71
CA GLN A 510 5.46 -18.85 -22.25
C GLN A 510 6.24 -18.01 -21.23
N HIS A 511 6.11 -18.29 -19.94
CA HIS A 511 6.88 -17.58 -18.93
C HIS A 511 8.29 -18.17 -18.80
N HIS A 512 9.29 -17.38 -19.16
CA HIS A 512 10.69 -17.69 -18.92
C HIS A 512 11.33 -16.57 -18.08
N PRO A 513 11.95 -16.88 -16.92
CA PRO A 513 12.48 -15.85 -16.02
C PRO A 513 13.78 -15.18 -16.52
N ASN A 514 14.22 -15.43 -17.75
CA ASN A 514 15.50 -14.99 -18.30
C ASN A 514 15.56 -13.51 -18.71
N SER A 515 14.44 -12.81 -18.78
CA SER A 515 14.37 -11.37 -19.10
C SER A 515 14.41 -10.44 -17.88
N LEU A 516 14.54 -11.01 -16.68
CA LEU A 516 14.44 -10.30 -15.41
C LEU A 516 15.72 -9.53 -15.07
N VAL A 517 15.62 -8.21 -14.87
CA VAL A 517 16.68 -7.41 -14.26
C VAL A 517 16.57 -7.53 -12.75
N THR A 518 17.33 -8.43 -12.13
CA THR A 518 17.24 -8.73 -10.69
C THR A 518 17.81 -7.64 -9.78
N ASN A 519 18.76 -6.83 -10.27
CA ASN A 519 19.33 -5.73 -9.51
C ASN A 519 18.36 -4.54 -9.46
N ALA A 520 17.86 -4.20 -8.27
CA ALA A 520 16.87 -3.14 -8.09
C ALA A 520 17.37 -1.77 -8.57
N SER A 521 18.64 -1.44 -8.28
CA SER A 521 19.24 -0.16 -8.69
C SER A 521 19.29 -0.01 -10.20
N LYS A 522 19.59 -1.08 -10.95
CA LYS A 522 19.52 -1.11 -12.41
C LYS A 522 18.08 -1.00 -12.91
N ALA A 523 17.14 -1.71 -12.28
CA ALA A 523 15.73 -1.65 -12.66
C ALA A 523 15.12 -0.25 -12.51
N LEU A 524 15.57 0.51 -11.50
CA LEU A 524 15.13 1.89 -11.23
C LEU A 524 15.78 2.94 -12.16
N GLN A 525 16.75 2.58 -13.00
CA GLN A 525 17.43 3.53 -13.88
C GLN A 525 16.46 4.18 -14.87
N GLY A 526 16.55 5.52 -14.97
CA GLY A 526 15.71 6.29 -15.88
C GLY A 526 14.24 6.38 -15.48
N THR A 527 13.86 5.90 -14.29
CA THR A 527 12.58 6.25 -13.66
C THR A 527 12.60 7.73 -13.25
N LYS A 528 11.47 8.42 -13.39
CA LYS A 528 11.40 9.84 -13.01
C LYS A 528 11.44 9.97 -11.50
N ASN A 529 12.02 11.07 -11.01
CA ASN A 529 11.70 11.53 -9.67
C ASN A 529 10.25 11.99 -9.66
N VAL A 530 9.51 11.59 -8.64
CA VAL A 530 8.22 12.20 -8.37
C VAL A 530 8.52 13.44 -7.56
N GLU A 531 8.03 14.60 -8.00
CA GLU A 531 8.13 15.84 -7.25
C GLU A 531 7.12 15.80 -6.12
N LEU A 532 7.54 15.20 -5.00
CA LEU A 532 6.70 14.94 -3.82
C LEU A 532 6.28 16.22 -3.06
N GLU A 533 6.94 17.35 -3.30
CA GLU A 533 6.75 18.57 -2.52
C GLU A 533 6.41 19.81 -3.36
N GLY A 534 6.06 19.64 -4.64
CA GLY A 534 5.61 20.75 -5.49
C GLY A 534 6.68 21.84 -5.70
N GLY A 535 7.96 21.45 -5.75
CA GLY A 535 9.01 22.32 -6.29
C GLY A 535 8.67 22.71 -7.73
N LYS A 536 8.81 24.00 -8.04
CA LYS A 536 8.42 24.66 -9.30
C LYS A 536 8.87 23.95 -10.56
#